data_AF-A0A940BZ86-F1
#
_entry.id   AF-A0A940BZ86-F1
#
_cell.length_a   1.000
_cell.length_b   1.000
_cell.length_c   1.000
_cell.angle_alpha   90.00
_cell.angle_beta   90.00
_cell.angle_gamma   90.00
#
_symmetry.space_group_name_H-M   'P 1'
#
loop_
_entity.id
_entity.type
_entity.pdbx_description
1 polymer ?
#
loop_
_entity_poly.entity_id
_entity_poly.type
_entity_poly.pdbx_seq_one_letter_code
_entity_poly.pdbx_strand_id
1 'polypeptide(L)'
;MGVGDSIEKKKFLTEERKAFLLIVVFIAFFLAIIIGIPAAVHFSENPKMTDSAYNKAVEYMEQGDFDSAYRLLSRYKYDERESYRDALALYWLCSAHRSYDEGNYKIAADEYDRYAKNRKYIHPGIDGAAQEFGNTVKEKYEPISRSEEERFLEKIKSDVPYIDMPEEYIDMTILGRHSEKSQKTEMVRHNKRTVTTYVFNNQYGREIFCAKCVSGKVWLVFDSRKYAAENPYPPTTRRSTTRKKDYDRDVDEFGDAEDYYDWYYDDYYDFEDAEEYFDEYY
;
A
#
# COMPACT_ATOMS: atom_id res chain seq x y z
N MET A 1 1.47 24.82 86.29
CA MET A 1 1.47 24.06 85.01
C MET A 1 1.13 25.05 83.90
N GLY A 2 2.05 25.36 82.98
CA GLY A 2 1.75 26.35 81.93
C GLY A 2 2.91 26.89 81.08
N VAL A 3 4.14 26.35 81.18
CA VAL A 3 5.29 26.86 80.40
C VAL A 3 5.79 25.86 79.32
N GLY A 4 5.63 24.54 79.53
CA GLY A 4 6.04 23.52 78.55
C GLY A 4 5.20 23.51 77.27
N ASP A 5 3.88 23.69 77.41
CA ASP A 5 2.90 23.53 76.31
C ASP A 5 2.97 24.67 75.26
N SER A 6 3.55 25.83 75.61
CA SER A 6 3.67 26.97 74.71
C SER A 6 4.93 26.91 73.82
N ILE A 7 5.98 26.22 74.25
CA ILE A 7 7.24 26.09 73.49
C ILE A 7 7.14 24.99 72.45
N GLU A 8 6.49 23.86 72.76
CA GLU A 8 6.24 22.78 71.80
C GLU A 8 5.29 23.21 70.68
N LYS A 9 4.20 23.91 71.00
CA LYS A 9 3.29 24.46 69.97
C LYS A 9 3.97 25.44 69.03
N LYS A 10 4.88 26.29 69.53
CA LYS A 10 5.65 27.21 68.69
C LYS A 10 6.63 26.48 67.77
N LYS A 11 7.34 25.45 68.25
CA LYS A 11 8.22 24.63 67.40
C LYS A 11 7.44 23.87 66.31
N PHE A 12 6.30 23.28 66.67
CA PHE A 12 5.45 22.53 65.73
C PHE A 12 4.89 23.42 64.61
N LEU A 13 4.37 24.61 64.96
CA LEU A 13 3.93 25.65 64.00
C LEU A 13 5.05 26.13 63.07
N THR A 14 6.32 26.01 63.48
CA THR A 14 7.45 26.46 62.66
C THR A 14 7.88 25.40 61.65
N GLU A 15 7.80 24.11 62.00
CA GLU A 15 8.13 23.01 61.10
C GLU A 15 7.03 22.77 60.04
N GLU A 16 5.74 22.89 60.40
CA GLU A 16 4.66 22.84 59.41
C GLU A 16 4.75 23.98 58.38
N ARG A 17 5.15 25.18 58.81
CA ARG A 17 5.36 26.32 57.91
C ARG A 17 6.53 26.08 56.95
N LYS A 18 7.61 25.45 57.41
CA LYS A 18 8.75 25.07 56.55
C LYS A 18 8.35 23.99 55.55
N ALA A 19 7.60 22.97 55.98
CA ALA A 19 7.09 21.92 55.12
C ALA A 19 6.16 22.48 54.03
N PHE A 20 5.25 23.40 54.41
CA PHE A 20 4.36 24.07 53.46
C PHE A 20 5.14 24.93 52.45
N LEU A 21 6.16 25.67 52.91
CA LEU A 21 7.00 26.48 52.02
C LEU A 21 7.79 25.62 51.02
N LEU A 22 8.30 24.47 51.47
CA LEU A 22 8.99 23.48 50.61
C LEU A 22 8.05 22.90 49.55
N ILE A 23 6.81 22.57 49.91
CA ILE A 23 5.80 22.07 48.97
C ILE A 23 5.44 23.14 47.93
N VAL A 24 5.27 24.40 48.33
CA VAL A 24 4.98 25.50 47.39
C VAL A 24 6.14 25.74 46.43
N VAL A 25 7.39 25.67 46.89
CA VAL A 25 8.59 25.77 46.02
C VAL A 25 8.66 24.59 45.06
N PHE A 26 8.36 23.37 45.52
CA PHE A 26 8.34 22.18 44.66
C PHE A 26 7.24 22.28 43.60
N ILE A 27 6.03 22.74 43.96
CA ILE A 27 4.93 22.96 43.02
C ILE A 27 5.30 24.05 42.00
N ALA A 28 5.90 25.16 42.44
CA ALA A 28 6.34 26.22 41.54
C ALA A 28 7.44 25.73 40.57
N PHE A 29 8.37 24.90 41.03
CA PHE A 29 9.41 24.29 40.21
C PHE A 29 8.83 23.28 39.20
N PHE A 30 7.89 22.43 39.62
CA PHE A 30 7.21 21.51 38.71
C PHE A 30 6.33 22.23 37.68
N LEU A 31 5.63 23.31 38.07
CA LEU A 31 4.88 24.13 37.13
C LEU A 31 5.80 24.82 36.11
N ALA A 32 6.97 25.31 36.53
CA ALA A 32 7.95 25.88 35.60
C ALA A 32 8.50 24.85 34.60
N ILE A 33 8.69 23.60 35.03
CA ILE A 33 9.12 22.49 34.15
C ILE A 33 7.99 22.08 33.20
N ILE A 34 6.76 21.98 33.68
CA ILE A 34 5.58 21.60 32.86
C ILE A 34 5.25 22.68 31.83
N ILE A 35 5.54 23.96 32.09
CA ILE A 35 5.34 25.06 31.13
C ILE A 35 6.57 25.25 30.22
N GLY A 36 7.78 24.99 30.73
CA GLY A 36 9.03 25.16 29.99
C GLY A 36 9.33 24.06 28.97
N ILE A 37 8.91 22.82 29.22
CA ILE A 37 9.17 21.67 28.33
C ILE A 37 8.29 21.66 27.05
N PRO A 38 6.99 22.00 27.07
CA PRO A 38 6.17 21.99 25.86
C PRO A 38 6.56 23.06 24.83
N ALA A 39 7.17 24.17 25.26
CA ALA A 39 7.60 25.24 24.36
C ALA A 39 8.87 24.89 23.57
N ALA A 40 9.70 23.96 24.06
CA ALA A 40 10.96 23.60 23.40
C ALA A 40 10.83 22.43 22.40
N VAL A 41 9.71 21.69 22.40
CA VAL A 41 9.63 20.39 21.70
C VAL A 41 8.70 20.38 20.47
N HIS A 42 7.91 21.42 20.18
CA HIS A 42 6.92 21.30 19.07
C HIS A 42 6.62 22.55 18.23
N PHE A 43 7.61 23.37 17.86
CA PHE A 43 7.45 24.30 16.74
C PHE A 43 8.75 24.42 15.92
N SER A 44 9.10 23.33 15.22
CA SER A 44 9.95 23.45 14.03
C SER A 44 9.11 24.11 12.94
N GLU A 45 8.95 25.44 13.00
CA GLU A 45 8.56 26.20 11.83
C GLU A 45 9.58 25.88 10.74
N ASN A 46 9.14 25.15 9.69
CA ASN A 46 9.94 25.05 8.48
C ASN A 46 10.23 26.48 8.04
N PRO A 47 11.50 26.88 7.85
CA PRO A 47 11.79 28.25 7.45
C PRO A 47 11.06 28.51 6.13
N LYS A 48 10.37 29.65 5.99
CA LYS A 48 9.77 30.04 4.71
C LYS A 48 10.88 30.53 3.77
N MET A 49 10.80 30.14 2.51
CA MET A 49 11.77 30.58 1.50
C MET A 49 11.65 32.10 1.30
N THR A 50 12.78 32.79 1.21
CA THR A 50 12.84 34.23 0.92
C THR A 50 13.25 34.47 -0.53
N ASP A 51 12.91 35.64 -1.09
CA ASP A 51 13.38 36.08 -2.42
C ASP A 51 14.90 35.95 -2.57
N SER A 52 15.65 36.31 -1.53
CA SER A 52 17.12 36.22 -1.54
C SER A 52 17.61 34.77 -1.65
N ALA A 53 17.03 33.85 -0.87
CA ALA A 53 17.41 32.44 -0.90
C ALA A 53 17.00 31.78 -2.23
N TYR A 54 15.83 32.12 -2.75
CA TYR A 54 15.37 31.66 -4.05
C TYR A 54 16.26 32.16 -5.19
N ASN A 55 16.53 33.46 -5.29
CA ASN A 55 17.35 34.03 -6.35
C ASN A 55 18.78 33.46 -6.31
N LYS A 56 19.32 33.21 -5.11
CA LYS A 56 20.61 32.56 -4.95
C LYS A 56 20.61 31.11 -5.43
N ALA A 57 19.53 30.36 -5.23
CA ALA A 57 19.39 29.01 -5.79
C ALA A 57 19.37 29.05 -7.32
N VAL A 58 18.63 29.99 -7.91
CA VAL A 58 18.60 30.20 -9.37
C VAL A 58 19.99 30.55 -9.90
N GLU A 59 20.72 31.44 -9.23
CA GLU A 59 22.09 31.81 -9.62
C GLU A 59 23.04 30.60 -9.61
N TYR A 60 22.94 29.74 -8.59
CA TYR A 60 23.69 28.48 -8.56
C TYR A 60 23.37 27.59 -9.76
N MET A 61 22.08 27.46 -10.13
CA MET A 61 21.66 26.66 -11.28
C MET A 61 22.14 27.27 -12.61
N GLU A 62 22.10 28.58 -12.78
CA GLU A 62 22.62 29.28 -13.96
C GLU A 62 24.15 29.10 -14.11
N GLN A 63 24.86 28.91 -13.00
CA GLN A 63 26.30 28.57 -12.98
C GLN A 63 26.57 27.06 -13.14
N GLY A 64 25.54 26.22 -13.18
CA GLY A 64 25.65 24.76 -13.24
C GLY A 64 25.95 24.09 -11.90
N ASP A 65 25.95 24.81 -10.78
CA ASP A 65 26.12 24.26 -9.42
C ASP A 65 24.79 23.76 -8.84
N PHE A 66 24.29 22.66 -9.40
CA PHE A 66 23.04 22.05 -8.97
C PHE A 66 23.11 21.49 -7.54
N ASP A 67 24.30 21.19 -7.03
CA ASP A 67 24.49 20.58 -5.72
C ASP A 67 24.30 21.62 -4.60
N SER A 68 24.83 22.83 -4.78
CA SER A 68 24.57 23.96 -3.89
C SER A 68 23.11 24.40 -3.97
N ALA A 69 22.53 24.47 -5.17
CA ALA A 69 21.12 24.79 -5.36
C ALA A 69 20.20 23.77 -4.65
N TYR A 70 20.48 22.48 -4.82
CA TYR A 70 19.77 21.39 -4.14
C TYR A 70 19.76 21.58 -2.62
N ARG A 71 20.94 21.79 -2.00
CA ARG A 71 21.06 21.94 -0.54
C ARG A 71 20.33 23.15 0.00
N LEU A 72 20.24 24.22 -0.80
CA LEU A 72 19.52 25.42 -0.43
C LEU A 72 18.01 25.17 -0.51
N LEU A 73 17.52 24.67 -1.64
CA LEU A 73 16.10 24.39 -1.88
C LEU A 73 15.54 23.28 -0.96
N SER A 74 16.36 22.27 -0.63
CA SER A 74 15.94 21.13 0.19
C SER A 74 15.54 21.50 1.61
N ARG A 75 16.00 22.66 2.11
CA ARG A 75 15.63 23.18 3.45
C ARG A 75 14.19 23.66 3.52
N TYR A 76 13.56 23.89 2.36
CA TYR A 76 12.24 24.53 2.22
C TYR A 76 11.20 23.61 1.57
N LYS A 77 11.57 22.36 1.24
CA LYS A 77 10.77 21.46 0.38
C LYS A 77 9.49 20.87 1.00
N TYR A 78 9.25 21.06 2.30
CA TYR A 78 8.23 20.32 3.06
C TYR A 78 6.89 21.05 3.24
N ASP A 79 6.66 22.16 2.55
CA ASP A 79 5.38 22.86 2.58
C ASP A 79 4.79 23.00 1.17
N GLU A 80 4.05 21.99 0.73
CA GLU A 80 3.35 22.01 -0.57
C GLU A 80 2.20 23.04 -0.59
N ARG A 81 1.67 23.43 0.58
CA ARG A 81 0.55 24.40 0.68
C ARG A 81 1.03 25.85 0.67
N GLU A 82 2.28 26.09 1.03
CA GLU A 82 2.94 27.40 0.99
C GLU A 82 4.22 27.43 0.14
N SER A 83 4.33 26.55 -0.87
CA SER A 83 5.52 26.50 -1.70
C SER A 83 5.77 27.85 -2.37
N TYR A 84 6.95 28.42 -2.12
CA TYR A 84 7.34 29.72 -2.66
C TYR A 84 7.69 29.57 -4.15
N ARG A 85 6.93 30.25 -5.02
CA ARG A 85 7.10 30.24 -6.49
C ARG A 85 7.15 28.80 -7.04
N ASP A 86 8.21 28.46 -7.78
CA ASP A 86 8.52 27.17 -8.39
C ASP A 86 9.66 26.43 -7.66
N ALA A 87 9.98 26.82 -6.43
CA ALA A 87 11.12 26.28 -5.68
C ALA A 87 11.13 24.74 -5.57
N LEU A 88 9.95 24.13 -5.46
CA LEU A 88 9.81 22.67 -5.41
C LEU A 88 10.13 22.01 -6.76
N ALA A 89 9.74 22.64 -7.87
CA ALA A 89 10.15 22.19 -9.21
C ALA A 89 11.67 22.28 -9.39
N LEU A 90 12.27 23.42 -9.06
CA LEU A 90 13.72 23.60 -9.12
C LEU A 90 14.46 22.61 -8.22
N TYR A 91 13.90 22.27 -7.05
CA TYR A 91 14.44 21.22 -6.19
C TYR A 91 14.49 19.86 -6.91
N TRP A 92 13.40 19.47 -7.56
CA TRP A 92 13.36 18.22 -8.34
C TRP A 92 14.34 18.22 -9.50
N LEU A 93 14.51 19.34 -10.20
CA LEU A 93 15.53 19.46 -11.25
C LEU A 93 16.94 19.26 -10.68
N CYS A 94 17.28 19.92 -9.58
CA CYS A 94 18.58 19.75 -8.93
C CYS A 94 18.78 18.30 -8.42
N SER A 95 17.72 17.69 -7.86
CA SER A 95 17.71 16.28 -7.43
C SER A 95 18.00 15.34 -8.61
N ALA A 96 17.43 15.64 -9.77
CA ALA A 96 17.64 14.88 -11.00
C ALA A 96 19.09 14.98 -11.49
N HIS A 97 19.67 16.18 -11.54
CA HIS A 97 21.09 16.38 -11.89
C HIS A 97 22.02 15.59 -10.97
N ARG A 98 21.83 15.72 -9.66
CA ARG A 98 22.63 14.98 -8.68
C ARG A 98 22.51 13.47 -8.86
N SER A 99 21.29 12.96 -9.04
CA SER A 99 21.07 11.52 -9.25
C SER A 99 21.71 11.03 -10.55
N TYR A 100 21.73 11.87 -11.60
CA TYR A 100 22.39 11.58 -12.86
C TYR A 100 23.90 11.47 -12.68
N ASP A 101 24.52 12.41 -11.96
CA ASP A 101 25.96 12.42 -11.67
C ASP A 101 26.38 11.22 -10.80
N GLU A 102 25.51 10.77 -9.90
CA GLU A 102 25.68 9.55 -9.11
C GLU A 102 25.47 8.25 -9.94
N GLY A 103 25.06 8.34 -11.21
CA GLY A 103 24.77 7.20 -12.07
C GLY A 103 23.41 6.54 -11.82
N ASN A 104 22.56 7.14 -10.99
CA ASN A 104 21.22 6.67 -10.64
C ASN A 104 20.19 7.16 -11.67
N TYR A 105 20.31 6.71 -12.93
CA TYR A 105 19.52 7.23 -14.06
C TYR A 105 18.01 7.05 -13.92
N LYS A 106 17.55 6.02 -13.20
CA LYS A 106 16.13 5.81 -12.90
C LYS A 106 15.57 6.91 -11.98
N ILE A 107 16.28 7.20 -10.89
CA ILE A 107 15.90 8.26 -9.95
C ILE A 107 15.99 9.62 -10.65
N ALA A 108 17.03 9.83 -11.47
CA ALA A 108 17.15 11.04 -12.26
C ALA A 108 15.95 11.26 -13.19
N ALA A 109 15.49 10.21 -13.88
CA ALA A 109 14.30 10.26 -14.73
C ALA A 109 13.02 10.56 -13.93
N ASP A 110 12.80 9.88 -12.81
CA ASP A 110 11.63 10.08 -11.95
C ASP A 110 11.56 11.52 -11.39
N GLU A 111 12.69 12.06 -10.93
CA GLU A 111 12.76 13.42 -10.41
C GLU A 111 12.60 14.47 -11.53
N TYR A 112 13.18 14.22 -12.71
CA TYR A 112 12.97 15.08 -13.87
C TYR A 112 11.50 15.09 -14.32
N ASP A 113 10.81 13.96 -14.29
CA ASP A 113 9.38 13.88 -14.59
C ASP A 113 8.52 14.69 -13.60
N ARG A 114 8.90 14.69 -12.31
CA ARG A 114 8.25 15.55 -11.30
C ARG A 114 8.47 17.03 -11.58
N TYR A 115 9.70 17.41 -11.94
CA TYR A 115 10.01 18.74 -12.42
C TYR A 115 9.12 19.12 -13.63
N ALA A 116 9.11 18.28 -14.67
CA ALA A 116 8.40 18.55 -15.91
C ALA A 116 6.88 18.71 -15.72
N LYS A 117 6.27 17.92 -14.82
CA LYS A 117 4.84 18.04 -14.46
C LYS A 117 4.51 19.35 -13.73
N ASN A 118 5.47 19.92 -13.02
CA ASN A 118 5.30 21.13 -12.22
C ASN A 118 5.90 22.39 -12.87
N ARG A 119 6.33 22.30 -14.14
CA ARG A 119 7.06 23.37 -14.84
C ARG A 119 6.29 24.66 -15.14
N LYS A 120 5.01 24.74 -14.77
CA LYS A 120 4.08 25.83 -15.16
C LYS A 120 4.50 27.22 -14.65
N TYR A 121 5.45 27.31 -13.72
CA TYR A 121 5.84 28.55 -13.04
C TYR A 121 7.33 28.88 -13.15
N ILE A 122 8.05 28.30 -14.13
CA ILE A 122 9.52 28.31 -14.14
C ILE A 122 10.13 29.54 -14.80
N HIS A 123 11.26 29.98 -14.24
CA HIS A 123 12.11 31.04 -14.77
C HIS A 123 12.62 30.73 -16.20
N PRO A 124 12.40 31.62 -17.20
CA PRO A 124 12.75 31.36 -18.60
C PRO A 124 14.22 31.01 -18.86
N GLY A 125 15.14 31.47 -17.99
CA GLY A 125 16.58 31.20 -18.11
C GLY A 125 16.99 29.75 -17.84
N ILE A 126 16.15 28.96 -17.17
CA ILE A 126 16.46 27.56 -16.79
C ILE A 126 15.80 26.55 -17.74
N ASP A 127 14.64 26.88 -18.30
CA ASP A 127 13.78 25.90 -18.98
C ASP A 127 14.45 25.24 -20.20
N GLY A 128 15.21 25.99 -21.01
CA GLY A 128 15.92 25.44 -22.17
C GLY A 128 16.97 24.40 -21.77
N ALA A 129 17.87 24.74 -20.85
CA ALA A 129 18.91 23.83 -20.35
C ALA A 129 18.30 22.62 -19.64
N ALA A 130 17.20 22.81 -18.91
CA ALA A 130 16.47 21.72 -18.26
C ALA A 130 15.87 20.74 -19.29
N GLN A 131 15.32 21.23 -20.39
CA GLN A 131 14.79 20.38 -21.46
C GLN A 131 15.90 19.54 -22.13
N GLU A 132 17.05 20.15 -22.42
CA GLU A 132 18.21 19.45 -22.94
C GLU A 132 18.68 18.35 -21.99
N PHE A 133 18.81 18.66 -20.70
CA PHE A 133 19.14 17.70 -19.66
C PHE A 133 18.13 16.55 -19.60
N GLY A 134 16.83 16.84 -19.66
CA GLY A 134 15.77 15.83 -19.70
C GLY A 134 15.92 14.84 -20.85
N ASN A 135 16.31 15.32 -22.03
CA ASN A 135 16.59 14.46 -23.18
C ASN A 135 17.80 13.55 -22.91
N THR A 136 18.87 14.09 -22.29
CA THR A 136 20.05 13.29 -21.90
C THR A 136 19.72 12.22 -20.86
N VAL A 137 18.92 12.56 -19.84
CA VAL A 137 18.45 11.60 -18.83
C VAL A 137 17.65 10.49 -19.50
N LYS A 138 16.73 10.85 -20.42
CA LYS A 138 15.91 9.89 -21.16
C LYS A 138 16.77 8.94 -21.99
N GLU A 139 17.76 9.45 -22.71
CA GLU A 139 18.67 8.62 -23.53
C GLU A 139 19.41 7.56 -22.69
N LYS A 140 19.82 7.91 -21.46
CA LYS A 140 20.47 6.98 -20.54
C LYS A 140 19.51 6.00 -19.88
N TYR A 141 18.30 6.46 -19.52
CA TYR A 141 17.33 5.66 -18.79
C TYR A 141 16.56 4.68 -19.69
N GLU A 142 16.27 5.05 -20.94
CA GLU A 142 15.48 4.24 -21.86
C GLU A 142 16.02 2.81 -22.08
N PRO A 143 17.33 2.57 -22.33
CA PRO A 143 17.84 1.20 -22.44
C PRO A 143 17.74 0.41 -21.12
N ILE A 144 17.85 1.08 -19.97
CA ILE A 144 17.69 0.45 -18.65
C ILE A 144 16.25 0.00 -18.46
N SER A 145 15.29 0.90 -18.72
CA SER A 145 13.86 0.60 -18.64
C SER A 145 13.48 -0.57 -19.57
N ARG A 146 13.97 -0.57 -20.81
CA ARG A 146 13.72 -1.67 -21.75
C ARG A 146 14.30 -3.00 -21.24
N SER A 147 15.52 -2.99 -20.71
CA SER A 147 16.14 -4.21 -20.16
C SER A 147 15.41 -4.72 -18.91
N GLU A 148 14.96 -3.83 -18.03
CA GLU A 148 14.11 -4.20 -16.88
C GLU A 148 12.79 -4.81 -17.34
N GLU A 149 12.14 -4.21 -18.34
CA GLU A 149 10.92 -4.72 -18.94
C GLU A 149 11.12 -6.08 -19.61
N GLU A 150 12.17 -6.27 -20.43
CA GLU A 150 12.49 -7.55 -21.05
C GLU A 150 12.68 -8.66 -20.02
N ARG A 151 13.45 -8.40 -18.94
CA ARG A 151 13.63 -9.37 -17.85
C ARG A 151 12.32 -9.68 -17.13
N PHE A 152 11.49 -8.67 -16.92
CA PHE A 152 10.16 -8.85 -16.35
C PHE A 152 9.29 -9.73 -17.27
N LEU A 153 9.28 -9.44 -18.58
CA LEU A 153 8.54 -10.19 -19.59
C LEU A 153 9.00 -11.65 -19.70
N GLU A 154 10.31 -11.91 -19.62
CA GLU A 154 10.84 -13.28 -19.58
C GLU A 154 10.36 -14.03 -18.33
N LYS A 155 10.37 -13.36 -17.17
CA LYS A 155 9.91 -13.96 -15.92
C LYS A 155 8.43 -14.33 -15.99
N ILE A 156 7.56 -13.40 -16.41
CA ILE A 156 6.10 -13.65 -16.43
C ILE A 156 5.73 -14.78 -17.39
N LYS A 157 6.43 -14.96 -18.51
CA LYS A 157 6.16 -16.05 -19.48
C LYS A 157 6.30 -17.44 -18.87
N SER A 158 7.09 -17.57 -17.81
CA SER A 158 7.35 -18.83 -17.11
C SER A 158 6.51 -19.03 -15.85
N ASP A 159 5.71 -18.03 -15.47
CA ASP A 159 4.94 -18.03 -14.22
C ASP A 159 3.44 -17.96 -14.51
N VAL A 160 2.61 -18.22 -13.50
CA VAL A 160 1.16 -17.98 -13.52
C VAL A 160 0.85 -16.52 -13.14
N PRO A 161 -0.36 -16.01 -13.36
CA PRO A 161 -0.76 -14.72 -12.79
C PRO A 161 -0.55 -14.70 -11.28
N TYR A 162 -0.04 -13.59 -10.73
CA TYR A 162 0.26 -13.42 -9.30
C TYR A 162 -0.30 -12.10 -8.77
N ILE A 163 -0.51 -12.00 -7.46
CA ILE A 163 -1.02 -10.78 -6.81
C ILE A 163 -0.11 -9.59 -7.11
N ASP A 164 -0.70 -8.44 -7.43
CA ASP A 164 -0.05 -7.20 -7.90
C ASP A 164 0.52 -7.23 -9.33
N MET A 165 0.39 -8.34 -10.07
CA MET A 165 0.65 -8.35 -11.51
C MET A 165 -0.27 -7.36 -12.22
N PRO A 166 0.24 -6.49 -13.13
CA PRO A 166 -0.61 -5.65 -13.96
C PRO A 166 -1.53 -6.49 -14.88
N GLU A 167 -2.79 -6.10 -14.99
CA GLU A 167 -3.84 -6.84 -15.73
C GLU A 167 -3.47 -7.08 -17.20
N GLU A 168 -2.71 -6.18 -17.81
CA GLU A 168 -2.26 -6.27 -19.20
C GLU A 168 -1.30 -7.45 -19.48
N TYR A 169 -0.64 -7.98 -18.45
CA TYR A 169 0.34 -9.06 -18.60
C TYR A 169 -0.23 -10.46 -18.34
N ILE A 170 -1.50 -10.57 -17.93
CA ILE A 170 -2.14 -11.85 -17.55
C ILE A 170 -2.07 -12.89 -18.67
N ASP A 171 -2.37 -12.49 -19.90
CA ASP A 171 -2.39 -13.41 -21.05
C ASP A 171 -0.98 -13.73 -21.58
N MET A 172 0.06 -13.08 -21.06
CA MET A 172 1.47 -13.33 -21.42
C MET A 172 2.13 -14.39 -20.52
N THR A 173 1.38 -14.92 -19.55
CA THR A 173 1.84 -15.91 -18.58
C THR A 173 1.94 -17.31 -19.20
N ILE A 174 2.45 -18.28 -18.43
CA ILE A 174 2.51 -19.69 -18.85
C ILE A 174 1.13 -20.29 -19.17
N LEU A 175 0.06 -19.68 -18.65
CA LEU A 175 -1.33 -20.11 -18.91
C LEU A 175 -1.83 -19.67 -20.29
N GLY A 176 -1.11 -18.77 -20.97
CA GLY A 176 -1.51 -18.21 -22.25
C GLY A 176 -2.75 -17.33 -22.13
N ARG A 177 -3.57 -17.31 -23.19
CA ARG A 177 -4.79 -16.50 -23.22
C ARG A 177 -5.89 -17.10 -22.36
N HIS A 178 -6.56 -16.28 -21.56
CA HIS A 178 -7.74 -16.68 -20.80
C HIS A 178 -8.84 -17.30 -21.67
N SER A 179 -9.60 -18.22 -21.07
CA SER A 179 -10.77 -18.86 -21.67
C SER A 179 -12.00 -17.98 -21.56
N GLU A 180 -12.18 -17.31 -20.42
CA GLU A 180 -13.30 -16.40 -20.16
C GLU A 180 -12.82 -15.13 -19.44
N LYS A 181 -13.45 -14.01 -19.79
CA LYS A 181 -13.30 -12.73 -19.11
C LYS A 181 -14.68 -12.18 -18.75
N SER A 182 -14.88 -11.86 -17.48
CA SER A 182 -16.12 -11.23 -17.01
C SER A 182 -15.83 -10.04 -16.10
N GLN A 183 -16.80 -9.13 -15.98
CA GLN A 183 -16.71 -7.97 -15.09
C GLN A 183 -17.94 -7.89 -14.21
N LYS A 184 -17.74 -7.75 -12.91
CA LYS A 184 -18.82 -7.64 -11.91
C LYS A 184 -18.47 -6.55 -10.89
N THR A 185 -19.50 -5.95 -10.29
CA THR A 185 -19.30 -5.07 -9.14
C THR A 185 -19.32 -5.94 -7.88
N GLU A 186 -18.20 -6.01 -7.17
CA GLU A 186 -18.06 -6.78 -5.93
C GLU A 186 -17.64 -5.85 -4.78
N MET A 187 -17.84 -6.30 -3.54
CA MET A 187 -17.40 -5.59 -2.36
C MET A 187 -15.97 -6.00 -2.01
N VAL A 188 -15.00 -5.12 -2.28
CA VAL A 188 -13.57 -5.36 -2.03
C VAL A 188 -13.11 -4.41 -0.93
N ARG A 189 -12.64 -4.96 0.20
CA ARG A 189 -12.21 -4.17 1.39
C ARG A 189 -13.26 -3.11 1.79
N HIS A 190 -14.50 -3.53 1.94
CA HIS A 190 -15.66 -2.68 2.30
C HIS A 190 -16.07 -1.61 1.29
N ASN A 191 -15.48 -1.58 0.09
CA ASN A 191 -15.84 -0.65 -0.98
C ASN A 191 -16.37 -1.40 -2.19
N LYS A 192 -17.42 -0.88 -2.83
CA LYS A 192 -17.85 -1.40 -4.13
C LYS A 192 -16.79 -1.08 -5.17
N ARG A 193 -16.27 -2.11 -5.84
CA ARG A 193 -15.26 -2.00 -6.88
C ARG A 193 -15.67 -2.84 -8.07
N THR A 194 -15.35 -2.38 -9.28
CA THR A 194 -15.39 -3.22 -10.47
C THR A 194 -14.26 -4.23 -10.39
N VAL A 195 -14.63 -5.50 -10.45
CA VAL A 195 -13.72 -6.65 -10.46
C VAL A 195 -13.78 -7.27 -11.85
N THR A 196 -12.62 -7.42 -12.49
CA THR A 196 -12.48 -8.18 -13.73
C THR A 196 -11.97 -9.57 -13.38
N THR A 197 -12.69 -10.62 -13.78
CA THR A 197 -12.31 -12.01 -13.55
C THR A 197 -11.83 -12.64 -14.85
N TYR A 198 -10.69 -13.32 -14.78
CA TYR A 198 -10.07 -14.08 -15.85
C TYR A 198 -10.04 -15.56 -15.45
N VAL A 199 -10.64 -16.41 -16.26
CA VAL A 199 -10.71 -17.86 -16.03
C VAL A 199 -9.88 -18.58 -17.09
N PHE A 200 -9.09 -19.55 -16.64
CA PHE A 200 -8.28 -20.42 -17.48
C PHE A 200 -8.76 -21.85 -17.34
N ASN A 201 -9.16 -22.44 -18.46
CA ASN A 201 -9.61 -23.82 -18.54
C ASN A 201 -8.55 -24.71 -19.16
N ASN A 202 -8.54 -25.99 -18.78
CA ASN A 202 -7.77 -27.01 -19.49
C ASN A 202 -8.47 -27.41 -20.81
N GLN A 203 -7.84 -28.31 -21.56
CA GLN A 203 -8.36 -28.84 -22.83
C GLN A 203 -9.72 -29.56 -22.72
N TYR A 204 -10.17 -29.90 -21.51
CA TYR A 204 -11.46 -30.55 -21.23
C TYR A 204 -12.53 -29.55 -20.77
N GLY A 205 -12.24 -28.25 -20.78
CA GLY A 205 -13.17 -27.20 -20.34
C GLY A 205 -13.25 -26.99 -18.83
N ARG A 206 -12.41 -27.68 -18.03
CA ARG A 206 -12.39 -27.52 -16.57
C ARG A 206 -11.50 -26.35 -16.16
N GLU A 207 -11.98 -25.50 -15.27
CA GLU A 207 -11.19 -24.42 -14.66
C GLU A 207 -9.96 -24.98 -13.95
N ILE A 208 -8.79 -24.44 -14.30
CA ILE A 208 -7.50 -24.76 -13.67
C ILE A 208 -6.91 -23.58 -12.92
N PHE A 209 -7.31 -22.35 -13.26
CA PHE A 209 -6.81 -21.14 -12.64
C PHE A 209 -7.78 -19.98 -12.83
N CYS A 210 -7.86 -19.10 -11.83
CA CYS A 210 -8.65 -17.88 -11.88
C CYS A 210 -7.85 -16.70 -11.33
N ALA A 211 -7.91 -15.56 -12.00
CA ALA A 211 -7.32 -14.30 -11.56
C ALA A 211 -8.40 -13.21 -11.53
N LYS A 212 -8.53 -12.53 -10.39
CA LYS A 212 -9.42 -11.37 -10.22
C LYS A 212 -8.61 -10.09 -10.14
N CYS A 213 -9.00 -9.07 -10.89
CA CYS A 213 -8.32 -7.80 -10.99
C CYS A 213 -9.17 -6.65 -10.44
N VAL A 214 -8.52 -5.72 -9.76
CA VAL A 214 -9.09 -4.46 -9.28
C VAL A 214 -8.13 -3.34 -9.62
N SER A 215 -8.64 -2.27 -10.24
CA SER A 215 -7.83 -1.10 -10.60
C SER A 215 -6.60 -1.44 -11.46
N GLY A 216 -6.77 -2.34 -12.44
CA GLY A 216 -5.74 -2.70 -13.42
C GLY A 216 -4.64 -3.63 -12.88
N LYS A 217 -4.83 -4.23 -11.70
CA LYS A 217 -3.89 -5.20 -11.11
C LYS A 217 -4.61 -6.41 -10.56
N VAL A 218 -3.93 -7.55 -10.59
CA VAL A 218 -4.39 -8.79 -9.96
C VAL A 218 -4.46 -8.60 -8.45
N TRP A 219 -5.65 -8.80 -7.89
CA TRP A 219 -5.94 -8.69 -6.46
C TRP A 219 -6.01 -10.08 -5.80
N LEU A 220 -6.54 -11.07 -6.53
CA LEU A 220 -6.75 -12.42 -6.02
C LEU A 220 -6.44 -13.43 -7.13
N VAL A 221 -5.80 -14.53 -6.72
CA VAL A 221 -5.51 -15.68 -7.58
C VAL A 221 -6.02 -16.95 -6.92
N PHE A 222 -6.57 -17.84 -7.72
CA PHE A 222 -7.01 -19.16 -7.28
C PHE A 222 -6.46 -20.20 -8.25
N ASP A 223 -5.67 -21.15 -7.73
CA ASP A 223 -5.08 -22.24 -8.53
C ASP A 223 -5.80 -23.55 -8.18
N SER A 224 -6.84 -23.88 -8.96
CA SER A 224 -7.66 -25.07 -8.78
C SER A 224 -6.85 -26.36 -8.85
N ARG A 225 -5.69 -26.35 -9.54
CA ARG A 225 -4.78 -27.51 -9.61
C ARG A 225 -4.10 -27.77 -8.27
N LYS A 226 -3.70 -26.72 -7.55
CA LYS A 226 -3.12 -26.84 -6.21
C LYS A 226 -4.17 -27.27 -5.20
N TYR A 227 -5.35 -26.65 -5.25
CA TYR A 227 -6.46 -26.99 -4.38
C TYR A 227 -6.84 -28.47 -4.47
N ALA A 228 -6.95 -29.02 -5.70
CA ALA A 228 -7.23 -30.43 -5.93
C ALA A 228 -6.09 -31.37 -5.51
N ALA A 229 -4.83 -30.92 -5.55
CA ALA A 229 -3.68 -31.70 -5.11
C ALA A 229 -3.54 -31.74 -3.57
N GLU A 230 -3.91 -30.66 -2.89
CA GLU A 230 -3.92 -30.56 -1.42
C GLU A 230 -5.15 -31.22 -0.80
N ASN A 231 -6.25 -31.30 -1.54
CA ASN A 231 -7.47 -32.02 -1.18
C ASN A 231 -7.74 -33.14 -2.19
N PRO A 232 -6.86 -34.17 -2.27
CA PRO A 232 -7.08 -35.28 -3.17
C PRO A 232 -8.33 -36.03 -2.71
N TYR A 233 -9.35 -36.09 -3.57
CA TYR A 233 -10.50 -36.96 -3.35
C TYR A 233 -10.00 -38.38 -3.07
N PRO A 234 -10.49 -39.05 -2.01
CA PRO A 234 -10.03 -40.39 -1.67
C PRO A 234 -10.24 -41.33 -2.87
N PRO A 235 -9.25 -42.20 -3.18
CA PRO A 235 -9.36 -43.09 -4.31
C PRO A 235 -10.56 -44.01 -4.13
N THR A 236 -11.41 -44.06 -5.17
CA THR A 236 -12.58 -44.92 -5.29
C THR A 236 -12.16 -46.38 -5.37
N THR A 237 -11.76 -46.96 -4.24
CA THR A 237 -11.58 -48.41 -4.11
C THR A 237 -12.58 -48.99 -3.13
N ARG A 238 -13.55 -49.70 -3.73
CA ARG A 238 -14.41 -50.76 -3.17
C ARG A 238 -15.63 -50.26 -2.37
N ARG A 239 -16.78 -50.93 -2.42
CA ARG A 239 -17.14 -52.28 -2.90
C ARG A 239 -18.60 -52.21 -3.35
N SER A 240 -18.93 -52.92 -4.44
CA SER A 240 -20.32 -53.22 -4.80
C SER A 240 -21.02 -53.84 -3.58
N THR A 241 -21.93 -53.09 -2.97
CA THR A 241 -23.00 -53.63 -2.12
C THR A 241 -24.27 -52.88 -2.47
N THR A 242 -24.98 -53.47 -3.43
CA THR A 242 -26.43 -53.58 -3.46
C THR A 242 -27.21 -52.38 -2.95
N ARG A 243 -27.60 -51.53 -3.90
CA ARG A 243 -28.77 -50.64 -3.91
C ARG A 243 -29.82 -51.09 -2.88
N LYS A 244 -29.85 -50.46 -1.70
CA LYS A 244 -31.02 -50.54 -0.82
C LYS A 244 -32.08 -49.59 -1.39
N LYS A 245 -33.27 -50.15 -1.56
CA LYS A 245 -34.43 -49.54 -2.20
C LYS A 245 -34.91 -48.30 -1.46
N ASP A 246 -35.20 -47.27 -2.25
CA ASP A 246 -36.37 -46.38 -2.27
C ASP A 246 -37.35 -46.56 -1.10
N TYR A 247 -37.73 -45.43 -0.46
CA TYR A 247 -39.01 -45.14 0.25
C TYR A 247 -38.91 -44.40 1.61
N ASP A 248 -37.79 -43.80 2.00
CA ASP A 248 -37.72 -43.10 3.31
C ASP A 248 -36.87 -41.80 3.31
N ARG A 249 -36.75 -41.13 2.16
CA ARG A 249 -36.08 -39.83 2.08
C ARG A 249 -37.11 -38.76 1.80
N ASP A 250 -37.58 -38.13 2.87
CA ASP A 250 -38.55 -37.03 2.81
C ASP A 250 -37.79 -35.73 2.61
N VAL A 251 -38.05 -35.06 1.48
CA VAL A 251 -37.41 -33.77 1.15
C VAL A 251 -38.16 -32.60 1.77
N ASP A 252 -39.43 -32.79 2.17
CA ASP A 252 -40.29 -31.73 2.75
C ASP A 252 -39.81 -31.28 4.13
N GLU A 253 -38.93 -32.05 4.79
CA GLU A 253 -38.35 -31.71 6.10
C GLU A 253 -37.15 -30.75 6.01
N PHE A 254 -36.63 -30.48 4.80
CA PHE A 254 -35.41 -29.72 4.58
C PHE A 254 -35.68 -28.42 3.83
N GLY A 255 -34.91 -27.35 4.11
CA GLY A 255 -35.12 -26.04 3.48
C GLY A 255 -34.43 -25.86 2.13
N ASP A 256 -33.37 -26.64 1.90
CA ASP A 256 -32.54 -26.62 0.70
C ASP A 256 -31.79 -27.96 0.51
N ALA A 257 -31.18 -28.13 -0.66
CA ALA A 257 -30.44 -29.33 -1.03
C ALA A 257 -29.14 -29.52 -0.23
N GLU A 258 -28.58 -28.47 0.37
CA GLU A 258 -27.35 -28.54 1.17
C GLU A 258 -27.63 -29.20 2.52
N ASP A 259 -28.69 -28.77 3.21
CA ASP A 259 -29.18 -29.40 4.44
C ASP A 259 -29.60 -30.86 4.20
N TYR A 260 -30.22 -31.13 3.05
CA TYR A 260 -30.61 -32.48 2.63
C TYR A 260 -29.40 -33.38 2.37
N TYR A 261 -28.40 -32.89 1.65
CA TYR A 261 -27.17 -33.62 1.36
C TYR A 261 -26.37 -33.91 2.62
N ASP A 262 -26.28 -32.96 3.56
CA ASP A 262 -25.56 -33.15 4.81
C ASP A 262 -26.21 -34.25 5.68
N TRP A 263 -27.55 -34.34 5.68
CA TRP A 263 -28.27 -35.38 6.42
C TRP A 263 -28.16 -36.78 5.78
N TYR A 264 -28.21 -36.84 4.45
CA TYR A 264 -28.12 -38.07 3.67
C TYR A 264 -26.76 -38.23 2.97
N TYR A 265 -25.69 -37.69 3.55
CA TYR A 265 -24.37 -37.63 2.91
C TYR A 265 -23.85 -39.00 2.48
N ASP A 266 -24.10 -40.01 3.30
CA ASP A 266 -23.68 -41.40 3.04
C ASP A 266 -24.54 -42.11 1.98
N ASP A 267 -25.65 -41.52 1.57
CA ASP A 267 -26.68 -42.10 0.70
C ASP A 267 -26.64 -41.60 -0.75
N TYR A 268 -25.83 -40.59 -1.05
CA TYR A 268 -25.66 -39.95 -2.36
C TYR A 268 -24.19 -39.98 -2.83
N TYR A 269 -23.98 -39.99 -4.15
CA TYR A 269 -22.63 -40.06 -4.73
C TYR A 269 -21.84 -38.76 -4.52
N ASP A 270 -22.52 -37.64 -4.62
CA ASP A 270 -22.01 -36.29 -4.39
C ASP A 270 -23.20 -35.34 -4.14
N PHE A 271 -22.88 -34.07 -3.89
CA PHE A 271 -23.89 -33.04 -3.72
C PHE A 271 -24.79 -32.89 -4.96
N GLU A 272 -24.25 -33.08 -6.17
CA GLU A 272 -25.01 -32.93 -7.41
C GLU A 272 -26.07 -34.03 -7.56
N ASP A 273 -25.74 -35.28 -7.17
CA ASP A 273 -26.68 -36.41 -7.09
C ASP A 273 -27.77 -36.21 -6.02
N ALA A 274 -27.42 -35.56 -4.90
CA ALA A 274 -28.39 -35.21 -3.86
C ALA A 274 -29.27 -34.03 -4.25
N GLU A 275 -28.71 -33.01 -4.91
CA GLU A 275 -29.41 -31.83 -5.42
C GLU A 275 -30.39 -32.23 -6.53
N GLU A 276 -29.99 -33.12 -7.45
CA GLU A 276 -30.88 -33.63 -8.50
C GLU A 276 -32.09 -34.38 -7.92
N TYR A 277 -31.88 -35.21 -6.88
CA TYR A 277 -32.98 -35.87 -6.16
C TYR A 277 -33.83 -34.87 -5.38
N PHE A 278 -33.21 -33.90 -4.69
CA PHE A 278 -33.94 -32.88 -3.95
C PHE A 278 -34.86 -32.08 -4.87
N ASP A 279 -34.34 -31.58 -6.00
CA ASP A 279 -35.10 -30.84 -6.99
C ASP A 279 -36.20 -31.67 -7.68
N GLU A 280 -36.03 -32.99 -7.80
CA GLU A 280 -37.04 -33.88 -8.39
C GLU A 280 -38.23 -34.10 -7.46
N TYR A 281 -38.03 -34.04 -6.13
CA TYR A 281 -39.04 -34.43 -5.14
C TYR A 281 -39.54 -33.29 -4.22
N TYR A 282 -38.88 -32.12 -4.17
CA TYR A 282 -39.21 -30.94 -3.33
C TYR A 282 -40.25 -30.00 -3.97
#